data_AF-A0A962NMI1-F1
#
_entry.id   AF-A0A962NMI1-F1
#
_cell.length_a   1.000
_cell.length_b   1.000
_cell.length_c   1.000
_cell.angle_alpha   90.00
_cell.angle_beta   90.00
_cell.angle_gamma   90.00
#
_symmetry.space_group_name_H-M   'P 1'
#
loop_
_entity.id
_entity.type
_entity.pdbx_description
1 polymer ?
#
loop_
_entity_poly.entity_id
_entity_poly.type
_entity_poly.pdbx_seq_one_letter_code
_entity_poly.pdbx_strand_id
1 'polypeptide(L)'
;MSPTQLPFPLNVYAQTLVLEFGEARHLHFALYDKPGAQSFVEAQLAAEDALCALLPPPPAQVMEVGCGSGALAHRLSDAGYTVLALTPLESEYAQLRENRQENFQVELTDLPSQAVAQPVDVLILQQSAQYLPPLELFARAALQLREGGVLLLVDEFTLDDSQRRREPRPVLAHFLRLAQRCGFVSARQRELGRQVAPGLQEFARLLQRHRDSLLAQGLVTQAQLSQLQEDLQRMAVQYASAHLGYTLLDLRREAITPEQPVLGDIHSFAGGEVSRLFECSFETPFDADIWQWKYGEGRGRAVCARLGTELIAHYGGAPRDILYFGEPEKAIQICDVMVMPEHRSFVSRDTLFFKLAATFLELEVGNCAEHLLGVGFPNMRVLRVARRLGLYDITDSFVEIDYDGVDVESLEGLQQGLEVRPFALEDEAEAVHIDRLWADMAAQMQDRIVGLRDSAYWQYRYVSHPAWSRGLYRALAVCAPNSTQPLVVVLLRAHEGVQLLMDLVGAPQHFSAAVAAVRTFLARESQLLRCRVTQAQASLLSLPGSRQVDLGIEIPCNIWTRGPDTATLRGAWWLTAGDMDFL
;
A
#
# COMPACT_ATOMS: atom_id res chain seq x y z
N MET A 1 18.20 9.17 30.49
CA MET A 1 17.11 8.42 29.85
C MET A 1 16.89 7.14 30.60
N SER A 2 15.65 6.85 31.00
CA SER A 2 15.31 5.57 31.64
C SER A 2 15.02 4.54 30.55
N PRO A 3 15.92 3.55 30.30
CA PRO A 3 15.73 2.60 29.20
C PRO A 3 14.42 1.81 29.33
N THR A 4 13.95 1.59 30.56
CA THR A 4 12.74 0.81 30.85
C THR A 4 11.44 1.48 30.39
N GLN A 5 11.47 2.78 30.07
CA GLN A 5 10.30 3.55 29.62
C GLN A 5 10.23 3.72 28.10
N LEU A 6 11.20 3.18 27.36
CA LEU A 6 11.18 3.19 25.90
C LEU A 6 10.33 2.03 25.35
N PRO A 7 9.79 2.15 24.12
CA PRO A 7 9.14 1.03 23.46
C PRO A 7 10.17 -0.04 23.06
N PHE A 8 9.73 -1.30 22.97
CA PHE A 8 10.54 -2.35 22.35
C PHE A 8 10.69 -2.10 20.84
N PRO A 9 11.89 -2.28 20.24
CA PRO A 9 13.13 -2.81 20.84
C PRO A 9 14.08 -1.77 21.43
N LEU A 10 13.73 -0.47 21.41
CA LEU A 10 14.61 0.61 21.90
C LEU A 10 14.93 0.50 23.39
N ASN A 11 14.01 0.00 24.22
CA ASN A 11 14.28 -0.26 25.64
C ASN A 11 15.43 -1.25 25.85
N VAL A 12 15.42 -2.36 25.12
CA VAL A 12 16.48 -3.39 25.14
C VAL A 12 17.77 -2.81 24.56
N TYR A 13 17.66 -2.02 23.49
CA TYR A 13 18.81 -1.38 22.87
C TYR A 13 19.54 -0.46 23.86
N ALA A 14 18.81 0.50 24.43
CA ALA A 14 19.31 1.45 25.41
C ALA A 14 19.84 0.76 26.66
N GLN A 15 19.13 -0.24 27.20
CA GLN A 15 19.58 -0.93 28.41
C GLN A 15 20.88 -1.71 28.17
N THR A 16 21.05 -2.28 26.98
CA THR A 16 22.30 -2.97 26.61
C THR A 16 23.48 -2.01 26.59
N LEU A 17 23.28 -0.78 26.07
CA LEU A 17 24.31 0.25 26.11
C LEU A 17 24.60 0.72 27.54
N VAL A 18 23.59 0.90 28.40
CA VAL A 18 23.79 1.24 29.81
C VAL A 18 24.58 0.16 30.54
N LEU A 19 24.29 -1.13 30.31
CA LEU A 19 25.02 -2.24 30.93
C LEU A 19 26.47 -2.34 30.47
N GLU A 20 26.75 -2.04 29.21
CA GLU A 20 28.09 -2.14 28.63
C GLU A 20 28.94 -0.88 28.90
N PHE A 21 28.38 0.31 28.74
CA PHE A 21 29.10 1.58 28.70
C PHE A 21 28.74 2.54 29.85
N GLY A 22 27.78 2.17 30.70
CA GLY A 22 27.29 2.99 31.82
C GLY A 22 26.23 4.02 31.43
N GLU A 23 26.07 4.31 30.13
CA GLU A 23 25.05 5.24 29.61
C GLU A 23 24.57 4.83 28.21
N ALA A 24 23.41 5.34 27.81
CA ALA A 24 22.87 5.21 26.46
C ALA A 24 22.66 6.61 25.86
N ARG A 25 23.73 7.17 25.30
CA ARG A 25 23.70 8.52 24.73
C ARG A 25 23.14 8.56 23.33
N HIS A 26 23.46 7.59 22.48
CA HIS A 26 23.03 7.53 21.08
C HIS A 26 22.22 6.26 20.86
N LEU A 27 21.06 6.38 20.20
CA LEU A 27 20.16 5.26 19.89
C LEU A 27 20.11 4.94 18.40
N HIS A 28 21.21 5.22 17.70
CA HIS A 28 21.39 4.94 16.28
C HIS A 28 22.54 3.97 16.03
N PHE A 29 22.61 3.42 14.82
CA PHE A 29 23.63 2.44 14.46
C PHE A 29 25.06 3.02 14.49
N ALA A 30 26.00 2.22 14.99
CA ALA A 30 27.42 2.54 14.97
C ALA A 30 28.00 2.45 13.55
N LEU A 31 28.72 3.49 13.12
CA LEU A 31 29.31 3.60 11.78
C LEU A 31 30.83 3.34 11.85
N TYR A 32 31.30 2.31 11.15
CA TYR A 32 32.72 1.94 11.09
C TYR A 32 33.32 2.18 9.71
N ASP A 33 34.39 2.98 9.64
CA ASP A 33 35.23 3.04 8.43
C ASP A 33 36.02 1.75 8.24
N LYS A 34 36.49 1.17 9.36
CA LYS A 34 37.12 -0.14 9.43
C LYS A 34 36.64 -0.86 10.70
N PRO A 35 36.20 -2.13 10.62
CA PRO A 35 35.76 -2.88 11.79
C PRO A 35 36.85 -2.92 12.88
N GLY A 36 36.47 -2.61 14.12
CA GLY A 36 37.38 -2.65 15.28
C GLY A 36 38.40 -1.50 15.37
N ALA A 37 38.31 -0.48 14.52
CA ALA A 37 39.22 0.68 14.56
C ALA A 37 38.91 1.66 15.71
N GLN A 38 37.70 1.63 16.25
CA GLN A 38 37.20 2.50 17.30
C GLN A 38 36.16 1.76 18.14
N SER A 39 35.85 2.25 19.34
CA SER A 39 34.78 1.72 20.20
C SER A 39 33.40 1.93 19.59
N PHE A 40 32.40 1.19 20.07
CA PHE A 40 31.01 1.32 19.62
C PHE A 40 30.48 2.76 19.76
N VAL A 41 30.76 3.41 20.88
CA VAL A 41 30.32 4.79 21.15
C VAL A 41 31.01 5.80 20.21
N GLU A 42 32.32 5.64 19.97
CA GLU A 42 33.04 6.46 18.98
C GLU A 42 32.50 6.25 17.56
N ALA A 43 32.10 5.02 17.21
CA ALA A 43 31.46 4.72 15.93
C ALA A 43 30.04 5.31 15.82
N GLN A 44 29.27 5.39 16.91
CA GLN A 44 28.00 6.12 16.93
C GLN A 44 28.23 7.63 16.72
N LEU A 45 29.25 8.22 17.37
CA LEU A 45 29.63 9.62 17.17
C LEU A 45 30.05 9.89 15.72
N ALA A 46 30.80 8.99 15.09
CA ALA A 46 31.19 9.12 13.68
C ALA A 46 29.99 9.19 12.72
N ALA A 47 28.89 8.49 13.04
CA ALA A 47 27.65 8.59 12.27
C ALA A 47 27.02 10.00 12.38
N GLU A 48 27.02 10.55 13.58
CA GLU A 48 26.51 11.89 13.86
C GLU A 48 27.40 12.98 13.23
N ASP A 49 28.72 12.79 13.24
CA ASP A 49 29.68 13.67 12.56
C ASP A 49 29.44 13.73 11.05
N ALA A 50 29.15 12.59 10.43
CA ALA A 50 28.83 12.51 9.01
C ALA A 50 27.56 13.29 8.65
N LEU A 51 26.57 13.29 9.54
CA LEU A 51 25.36 14.11 9.40
C LEU A 51 25.67 15.60 9.62
N CYS A 52 26.34 15.95 10.72
CA CYS A 52 26.68 17.34 11.07
C CYS A 52 27.52 18.03 9.99
N ALA A 53 28.37 17.28 9.27
CA ALA A 53 29.17 17.81 8.17
C ALA A 53 28.35 18.33 6.97
N LEU A 54 27.04 18.06 6.93
CA LEU A 54 26.12 18.56 5.89
C LEU A 54 25.34 19.80 6.29
N LEU A 55 25.43 20.23 7.56
CA LEU A 55 24.71 21.38 8.06
C LEU A 55 25.26 22.70 7.46
N PRO A 56 24.39 23.70 7.21
CA PRO A 56 24.85 25.07 6.95
C PRO A 56 25.56 25.62 8.20
N PRO A 57 26.48 26.60 8.06
CA PRO A 57 27.15 27.18 9.21
C PRO A 57 26.16 27.88 10.17
N PRO A 58 26.40 27.87 11.49
CA PRO A 58 25.56 28.60 12.45
C PRO A 58 25.74 30.13 12.31
N PRO A 59 24.73 30.93 12.69
CA PRO A 59 23.45 30.51 13.25
C PRO A 59 22.47 30.00 12.19
N ALA A 60 21.73 28.94 12.50
CA ALA A 60 20.63 28.43 11.70
C ALA A 60 19.57 27.78 12.62
N GLN A 61 18.31 27.81 12.18
CA GLN A 61 17.17 27.17 12.82
C GLN A 61 17.10 25.70 12.41
N VAL A 62 17.17 24.80 13.38
CA VAL A 62 17.16 23.35 13.18
C VAL A 62 15.95 22.75 13.87
N MET A 63 15.19 21.93 13.16
CA MET A 63 14.18 21.04 13.73
C MET A 63 14.68 19.60 13.67
N GLU A 64 14.76 18.92 14.81
CA GLU A 64 15.12 17.50 14.91
C GLU A 64 13.88 16.68 15.26
N VAL A 65 13.50 15.73 14.42
CA VAL A 65 12.34 14.86 14.65
C VAL A 65 12.79 13.50 15.17
N GLY A 66 12.25 13.08 16.31
CA GLY A 66 12.67 11.84 16.98
C GLY A 66 14.02 12.00 17.68
N CYS A 67 14.15 13.04 18.51
CA CYS A 67 15.43 13.44 19.11
C CYS A 67 16.02 12.46 20.13
N GLY A 68 15.27 11.43 20.54
CA GLY A 68 15.74 10.41 21.47
C GLY A 68 16.21 11.01 22.80
N SER A 69 17.49 10.77 23.11
CA SER A 69 18.15 11.31 24.30
C SER A 69 18.42 12.82 24.27
N GLY A 70 18.21 13.49 23.12
CA GLY A 70 18.57 14.88 22.82
C GLY A 70 20.07 15.14 22.64
N ALA A 71 20.89 14.09 22.50
CA ALA A 71 22.34 14.24 22.35
C ALA A 71 22.74 15.13 21.16
N LEU A 72 22.10 14.94 19.99
CA LEU A 72 22.32 15.76 18.81
C LEU A 72 21.82 17.19 19.03
N ALA A 73 20.59 17.36 19.51
CA ALA A 73 20.02 18.67 19.82
C ALA A 73 20.92 19.52 20.74
N HIS A 74 21.44 18.94 21.82
CA HIS A 74 22.38 19.63 22.71
C HIS A 74 23.68 20.00 22.01
N ARG A 75 24.25 19.07 21.24
CA ARG A 75 25.48 19.34 20.48
C ARG A 75 25.31 20.49 19.49
N LEU A 76 24.17 20.55 18.81
CA LEU A 76 23.85 21.63 17.87
C LEU A 76 23.61 22.96 18.60
N SER A 77 22.88 22.95 19.71
CA SER A 77 22.69 24.14 20.55
C SER A 77 24.04 24.71 21.03
N ASP A 78 24.94 23.85 21.51
CA ASP A 78 26.29 24.22 21.96
C ASP A 78 27.17 24.76 20.81
N ALA A 79 26.92 24.31 19.57
CA ALA A 79 27.59 24.79 18.36
C ALA A 79 27.00 26.11 17.81
N GLY A 80 25.99 26.69 18.46
CA GLY A 80 25.41 27.98 18.10
C GLY A 80 24.20 27.92 17.16
N TYR A 81 23.59 26.74 16.99
CA TYR A 81 22.31 26.59 16.31
C TYR A 81 21.15 26.87 17.26
N THR A 82 20.00 27.29 16.73
CA THR A 82 18.74 27.31 17.47
C THR A 82 17.98 26.04 17.13
N VAL A 83 17.69 25.21 18.14
CA VAL A 83 17.19 23.84 17.94
C VAL A 83 15.81 23.68 18.56
N LEU A 84 14.88 23.15 17.77
CA LEU A 84 13.60 22.62 18.20
C LEU A 84 13.60 21.10 18.03
N ALA A 85 13.61 20.36 19.14
CA ALA A 85 13.54 18.91 19.15
C ALA A 85 12.11 18.43 19.36
N LEU A 86 11.67 17.48 18.53
CA LEU A 86 10.36 16.85 18.63
C LEU A 86 10.52 15.40 19.09
N THR A 87 9.71 14.99 20.07
CA THR A 87 9.55 13.58 20.43
C THR A 87 8.09 13.29 20.77
N PRO A 88 7.52 12.16 20.31
CA PRO A 88 6.21 11.71 20.75
C PRO A 88 6.26 10.96 22.09
N LEU A 89 7.43 10.74 22.68
CA LEU A 89 7.61 9.95 23.89
C LEU A 89 7.70 10.83 25.15
N GLU A 90 6.71 10.68 26.05
CA GLU A 90 6.65 11.42 27.31
C GLU A 90 7.93 11.28 28.16
N SER A 91 8.54 10.09 28.15
CA SER A 91 9.75 9.79 28.93
C SER A 91 10.97 10.56 28.41
N GLU A 92 11.12 10.69 27.10
CA GLU A 92 12.18 11.49 26.47
C GLU A 92 11.93 12.98 26.74
N TYR A 93 10.70 13.45 26.50
CA TYR A 93 10.31 14.84 26.73
C TYR A 93 10.53 15.29 28.18
N ALA A 94 10.09 14.49 29.17
CA ALA A 94 10.21 14.83 30.58
C ALA A 94 11.67 15.06 30.98
N GLN A 95 12.58 14.23 30.49
CA GLN A 95 14.01 14.36 30.76
C GLN A 95 14.62 15.59 30.07
N LEU A 96 14.30 15.82 28.80
CA LEU A 96 14.87 16.93 28.03
C LEU A 96 14.42 18.29 28.57
N ARG A 97 13.17 18.38 29.05
CA ARG A 97 12.62 19.60 29.63
C ARG A 97 13.36 20.06 30.90
N GLU A 98 14.01 19.15 31.62
CA GLU A 98 14.80 19.46 32.81
C GLU A 98 16.16 20.10 32.44
N ASN A 99 16.69 19.81 31.25
CA ASN A 99 17.99 20.27 30.76
C ASN A 99 17.88 21.47 29.80
N ARG A 100 17.16 22.53 30.21
CA ARG A 100 16.93 23.69 29.33
C ARG A 100 18.23 24.45 29.03
N GLN A 101 18.43 24.79 27.76
CA GLN A 101 19.44 25.75 27.30
C GLN A 101 18.74 26.89 26.55
N GLU A 102 19.41 28.04 26.40
CA GLU A 102 18.83 29.23 25.76
C GLU A 102 18.41 28.97 24.30
N ASN A 103 19.20 28.21 23.56
CA ASN A 103 18.98 27.89 22.14
C ASN A 103 18.36 26.51 21.89
N PHE A 104 17.81 25.86 22.93
CA PHE A 104 17.26 24.52 22.83
C PHE A 104 15.83 24.47 23.37
N GLN A 105 14.90 24.07 22.52
CA GLN A 105 13.51 23.82 22.87
C GLN A 105 13.15 22.37 22.54
N VAL A 106 12.26 21.79 23.36
CA VAL A 106 11.72 20.44 23.14
C VAL A 106 10.20 20.49 23.24
N GLU A 107 9.53 19.80 22.32
CA GLU A 107 8.08 19.67 22.27
C GLU A 107 7.66 18.20 22.24
N LEU A 108 6.62 17.89 23.01
CA LEU A 108 5.98 16.57 23.02
C LEU A 108 4.98 16.49 21.86
N THR A 109 5.45 16.10 20.69
CA THR A 109 4.69 16.08 19.44
C THR A 109 5.43 15.28 18.37
N ASP A 110 4.77 15.00 17.26
CA ASP A 110 5.36 14.42 16.06
C ASP A 110 5.32 15.41 14.89
N LEU A 111 5.99 15.06 13.78
CA LEU A 111 6.04 15.92 12.59
C LEU A 111 4.66 16.14 11.95
N PRO A 112 3.77 15.13 11.82
CA PRO A 112 2.40 15.33 11.33
C PRO A 112 1.56 16.32 12.14
N SER A 113 1.68 16.30 13.46
CA SER A 113 0.92 17.16 14.37
C SER A 113 1.56 18.52 14.59
N GLN A 114 2.80 18.72 14.12
CA GLN A 114 3.54 19.94 14.36
C GLN A 114 2.91 21.15 13.66
N ALA A 115 2.62 22.18 14.46
CA ALA A 115 2.13 23.45 13.95
C ALA A 115 3.21 24.16 13.12
N VAL A 116 2.80 24.83 12.06
CA VAL A 116 3.71 25.63 11.23
C VAL A 116 3.72 27.05 11.78
N ALA A 117 4.68 27.36 12.64
CA ALA A 117 4.82 28.71 13.21
C ALA A 117 5.81 29.56 12.40
N GLN A 118 7.04 29.09 12.25
CA GLN A 118 8.08 29.72 11.43
C GLN A 118 8.88 28.63 10.71
N PRO A 119 9.09 28.74 9.39
CA PRO A 119 9.88 27.76 8.67
C PRO A 119 11.34 27.73 9.13
N VAL A 120 11.91 26.53 9.29
CA VAL A 120 13.29 26.30 9.73
C VAL A 120 14.27 26.20 8.55
N ASP A 121 15.56 26.39 8.82
CA ASP A 121 16.64 26.22 7.84
C ASP A 121 16.94 24.75 7.54
N VAL A 122 16.87 23.90 8.57
CA VAL A 122 17.20 22.47 8.50
C VAL A 122 16.15 21.65 9.25
N LEU A 123 15.70 20.56 8.63
CA LEU A 123 14.87 19.51 9.23
C LEU A 123 15.68 18.21 9.22
N ILE A 124 15.87 17.59 10.38
CA ILE A 124 16.70 16.39 10.56
C ILE A 124 15.82 15.23 11.01
N LEU A 125 15.93 14.10 10.32
CA LEU A 125 15.39 12.81 10.73
C LEU A 125 16.48 11.75 10.67
N GLN A 126 16.92 11.26 11.83
CA GLN A 126 17.90 10.19 11.95
C GLN A 126 17.22 8.96 12.54
N GLN A 127 16.99 7.93 11.70
CA GLN A 127 16.25 6.71 12.02
C GLN A 127 14.82 6.95 12.55
N SER A 128 14.25 8.11 12.19
CA SER A 128 12.90 8.50 12.54
C SER A 128 11.97 8.68 11.33
N ALA A 129 12.51 8.75 10.11
CA ALA A 129 11.70 8.87 8.90
C ALA A 129 10.96 7.57 8.56
N GLN A 130 11.50 6.41 8.96
CA GLN A 130 10.85 5.10 8.83
C GLN A 130 9.50 4.96 9.54
N TYR A 131 9.17 5.85 10.49
CA TYR A 131 7.88 5.85 11.18
C TYR A 131 6.81 6.67 10.47
N LEU A 132 7.15 7.31 9.35
CA LEU A 132 6.25 8.16 8.59
C LEU A 132 6.01 7.60 7.18
N PRO A 133 4.77 7.61 6.68
CA PRO A 133 4.51 7.39 5.27
C PRO A 133 5.32 8.41 4.42
N PRO A 134 6.06 7.97 3.38
CA PRO A 134 6.93 8.87 2.62
C PRO A 134 6.24 10.12 2.06
N LEU A 135 4.98 9.99 1.61
CA LEU A 135 4.23 11.10 1.06
C LEU A 135 3.86 12.14 2.14
N GLU A 136 3.47 11.68 3.33
CA GLU A 136 3.23 12.56 4.48
C GLU A 136 4.53 13.23 4.95
N LEU A 137 5.64 12.49 5.01
CA LEU A 137 6.96 13.05 5.34
C LEU A 137 7.30 14.24 4.45
N PHE A 138 7.20 14.10 3.12
CA PHE A 138 7.52 15.19 2.22
C PHE A 138 6.52 16.34 2.30
N ALA A 139 5.23 16.04 2.43
CA ALA A 139 4.20 17.07 2.60
C ALA A 139 4.46 17.93 3.85
N ARG A 140 4.78 17.29 4.99
CA ARG A 140 5.08 17.98 6.25
C ARG A 140 6.43 18.69 6.22
N ALA A 141 7.47 18.07 5.66
CA ALA A 141 8.76 18.71 5.48
C ALA A 141 8.66 19.98 4.62
N ALA A 142 7.83 19.95 3.57
CA ALA A 142 7.56 21.11 2.72
C ALA A 142 6.75 22.19 3.44
N LEU A 143 6.07 21.91 4.56
CA LEU A 143 5.44 22.95 5.36
C LEU A 143 6.42 23.57 6.37
N GLN A 144 7.32 22.76 6.91
CA GLN A 144 8.23 23.17 8.00
C GLN A 144 9.54 23.82 7.53
N LEU A 145 10.04 23.51 6.33
CA LEU A 145 11.29 24.09 5.82
C LEU A 145 11.06 25.46 5.18
N ARG A 146 12.03 26.36 5.15
CA ARG A 146 11.97 27.50 4.21
C ARG A 146 12.37 27.10 2.79
N GLU A 147 12.14 27.97 1.81
CA GLU A 147 12.70 27.81 0.47
C GLU A 147 14.24 27.70 0.52
N GLY A 148 14.79 26.72 -0.21
CA GLY A 148 16.22 26.37 -0.17
C GLY A 148 16.67 25.70 1.14
N GLY A 149 15.74 25.44 2.07
CA GLY A 149 15.99 24.71 3.31
C GLY A 149 16.41 23.26 3.07
N VAL A 150 16.96 22.64 4.10
CA VAL A 150 17.62 21.33 4.02
C VAL A 150 16.83 20.28 4.78
N LEU A 151 16.41 19.22 4.09
CA LEU A 151 15.94 18.00 4.72
C LEU A 151 17.11 17.00 4.77
N LEU A 152 17.62 16.73 5.97
CA LEU A 152 18.66 15.73 6.22
C LEU A 152 18.02 14.46 6.76
N LEU A 153 18.19 13.35 6.02
CA LEU A 153 17.72 12.03 6.42
C LEU A 153 18.89 11.09 6.62
N VAL A 154 18.87 10.28 7.67
CA VAL A 154 19.71 9.08 7.79
C VAL A 154 18.80 7.92 8.14
N ASP A 155 18.46 7.11 7.15
CA ASP A 155 17.46 6.08 7.36
C ASP A 155 17.69 4.84 6.49
N GLU A 156 16.86 3.83 6.73
CA GLU A 156 16.92 2.52 6.10
C GLU A 156 16.06 2.47 4.83
N PHE A 157 16.63 1.90 3.77
CA PHE A 157 15.96 1.77 2.47
C PHE A 157 16.17 0.36 1.89
N THR A 158 15.23 -0.06 1.06
CA THR A 158 15.43 -1.20 0.15
C THR A 158 16.21 -0.72 -1.07
N LEU A 159 17.32 -1.38 -1.41
CA LEU A 159 18.15 -1.05 -2.58
C LEU A 159 17.93 -2.02 -3.75
N ASP A 160 17.57 -3.28 -3.45
CA ASP A 160 17.26 -4.30 -4.45
C ASP A 160 15.82 -4.80 -4.31
N ASP A 161 14.99 -4.44 -5.28
CA ASP A 161 13.58 -4.85 -5.44
C ASP A 161 13.40 -5.88 -6.57
N SER A 162 14.48 -6.54 -7.00
CA SER A 162 14.42 -7.54 -8.09
C SER A 162 13.72 -8.84 -7.68
N GLN A 163 13.72 -9.18 -6.39
CA GLN A 163 13.13 -10.40 -5.85
C GLN A 163 11.76 -10.11 -5.25
N ARG A 164 10.78 -10.98 -5.50
CA ARG A 164 9.47 -10.92 -4.85
C ARG A 164 9.61 -11.22 -3.36
N ARG A 165 9.60 -10.16 -2.56
CA ARG A 165 9.66 -10.21 -1.11
C ARG A 165 9.19 -8.87 -0.56
N ARG A 166 8.11 -8.88 0.21
CA ARG A 166 7.63 -7.68 0.91
C ARG A 166 8.72 -7.12 1.81
N GLU A 167 8.98 -5.83 1.67
CA GLU A 167 9.91 -5.09 2.53
C GLU A 167 9.15 -3.95 3.24
N PRO A 168 9.36 -3.74 4.55
CA PRO A 168 8.74 -2.63 5.27
C PRO A 168 9.37 -1.28 4.93
N ARG A 169 10.55 -1.28 4.29
CA ARG A 169 11.33 -0.08 3.96
C ARG A 169 11.01 0.40 2.55
N PRO A 170 10.92 1.72 2.31
CA PRO A 170 10.75 2.25 0.97
C PRO A 170 11.94 1.88 0.08
N VAL A 171 11.66 1.62 -1.20
CA VAL A 171 12.72 1.47 -2.22
C VAL A 171 13.37 2.84 -2.45
N LEU A 172 14.69 2.95 -2.28
CA LEU A 172 15.40 4.24 -2.32
C LEU A 172 15.17 4.99 -3.64
N ALA A 173 15.19 4.27 -4.77
CA ALA A 173 14.97 4.86 -6.07
C ALA A 173 13.55 5.44 -6.21
N HIS A 174 12.55 4.83 -5.56
CA HIS A 174 11.16 5.31 -5.56
C HIS A 174 11.02 6.52 -4.65
N PHE A 175 11.62 6.45 -3.46
CA PHE A 175 11.65 7.52 -2.48
C PHE A 175 12.26 8.82 -3.04
N LEU A 176 13.37 8.75 -3.78
CA LEU A 176 14.00 9.91 -4.40
C LEU A 176 13.15 10.51 -5.55
N ARG A 177 12.45 9.68 -6.33
CA ARG A 177 11.52 10.18 -7.36
C ARG A 177 10.30 10.85 -6.74
N LEU A 178 9.80 10.31 -5.64
CA LEU A 178 8.76 10.95 -4.85
C LEU A 178 9.23 12.30 -4.29
N ALA A 179 10.44 12.36 -3.72
CA ALA A 179 11.05 13.61 -3.24
C ALA A 179 11.01 14.69 -4.33
N GLN A 180 11.43 14.34 -5.54
CA GLN A 180 11.39 15.24 -6.70
C GLN A 180 9.97 15.70 -7.04
N ARG A 181 8.98 14.80 -7.05
CA ARG A 181 7.57 15.19 -7.30
C ARG A 181 7.01 16.09 -6.20
N CYS A 182 7.54 16.01 -4.99
CA CYS A 182 7.18 16.85 -3.86
C CYS A 182 8.04 18.13 -3.73
N GLY A 183 8.86 18.48 -4.74
CA GLY A 183 9.63 19.72 -4.76
C GLY A 183 10.93 19.66 -3.95
N PHE A 184 11.56 18.49 -3.88
CA PHE A 184 12.87 18.30 -3.28
C PHE A 184 13.88 17.75 -4.29
N VAL A 185 15.10 18.27 -4.28
CA VAL A 185 16.20 17.75 -5.09
C VAL A 185 17.30 17.17 -4.21
N SER A 186 17.82 16.01 -4.61
CA SER A 186 18.96 15.39 -3.90
C SER A 186 20.24 16.12 -4.25
N ALA A 187 20.80 16.85 -3.29
CA ALA A 187 22.09 17.52 -3.41
C ALA A 187 23.25 16.56 -3.11
N ARG A 188 23.06 15.67 -2.12
CA ARG A 188 24.04 14.62 -1.76
C ARG A 188 23.33 13.36 -1.32
N GLN A 189 23.94 12.23 -1.65
CA GLN A 189 23.51 10.91 -1.22
C GLN A 189 24.76 10.11 -0.86
N ARG A 190 24.77 9.47 0.30
CA ARG A 190 25.83 8.57 0.73
C ARG A 190 25.23 7.29 1.33
N GLU A 191 25.48 6.17 0.68
CA GLU A 191 25.14 4.83 1.17
C GLU A 191 26.19 4.39 2.19
N LEU A 192 25.75 3.95 3.37
CA LEU A 192 26.56 3.64 4.55
C LEU A 192 26.32 2.20 5.07
N GLY A 193 25.51 1.40 4.39
CA GLY A 193 25.08 0.05 4.79
C GLY A 193 26.26 -0.84 5.17
N ARG A 194 27.29 -0.89 4.32
CA ARG A 194 28.51 -1.66 4.60
C ARG A 194 29.27 -1.17 5.85
N GLN A 195 29.15 0.11 6.19
CA GLN A 195 29.83 0.72 7.34
C GLN A 195 29.03 0.50 8.65
N VAL A 196 27.70 0.33 8.57
CA VAL A 196 26.87 0.01 9.74
C VAL A 196 26.74 -1.50 10.02
N ALA A 197 26.91 -2.35 9.00
CA ALA A 197 26.81 -3.80 9.15
C ALA A 197 27.72 -4.39 10.27
N PRO A 198 28.99 -3.98 10.42
CA PRO A 198 29.83 -4.42 11.55
C PRO A 198 29.26 -4.00 12.91
N GLY A 199 28.66 -2.80 13.00
CA GLY A 199 28.03 -2.30 14.22
C GLY A 199 26.83 -3.13 14.64
N LEU A 200 26.01 -3.58 13.69
CA LEU A 200 24.90 -4.51 13.99
C LEU A 200 25.40 -5.86 14.52
N GLN A 201 26.50 -6.39 13.96
CA GLN A 201 27.12 -7.62 14.45
C GLN A 201 27.77 -7.45 15.83
N GLU A 202 28.36 -6.28 16.09
CA GLU A 202 28.86 -5.94 17.42
C GLU A 202 27.73 -5.83 18.44
N PHE A 203 26.66 -5.12 18.09
CA PHE A 203 25.51 -4.96 18.96
C PHE A 203 24.82 -6.30 19.28
N ALA A 204 24.69 -7.20 18.29
CA ALA A 204 24.21 -8.56 18.52
C ALA A 204 25.06 -9.35 19.53
N ARG A 205 26.39 -9.12 19.56
CA ARG A 205 27.29 -9.72 20.56
C ARG A 205 27.09 -9.09 21.95
N LEU A 206 26.83 -7.79 22.02
CA LEU A 206 26.52 -7.10 23.28
C LEU A 206 25.20 -7.59 23.88
N LEU A 207 24.16 -7.78 23.06
CA LEU A 207 22.89 -8.39 23.49
C LEU A 207 23.11 -9.77 24.11
N GLN A 208 23.90 -10.63 23.45
CA GLN A 208 24.19 -11.96 23.95
C GLN A 208 25.03 -11.93 25.24
N ARG A 209 25.96 -10.98 25.38
CA ARG A 209 26.76 -10.79 26.60
C ARG A 209 25.89 -10.40 27.80
N HIS A 210 24.93 -9.50 27.58
CA HIS A 210 24.07 -8.94 28.64
C HIS A 210 22.73 -9.67 28.81
N ARG A 211 22.53 -10.78 28.10
CA ARG A 211 21.30 -11.57 28.06
C ARG A 211 20.69 -11.83 29.43
N ASP A 212 21.45 -12.38 30.37
CA ASP A 212 20.91 -12.78 31.68
C ASP A 212 20.39 -11.57 32.47
N SER A 213 21.08 -10.43 32.36
CA SER A 213 20.65 -9.18 33.01
C SER A 213 19.39 -8.61 32.36
N LEU A 214 19.31 -8.60 31.03
CA LEU A 214 18.14 -8.13 30.28
C LEU A 214 16.89 -8.96 30.60
N LEU A 215 17.05 -10.29 30.71
CA LEU A 215 15.98 -11.21 31.10
C LEU A 215 15.55 -11.03 32.56
N ALA A 216 16.52 -10.90 33.47
CA ALA A 216 16.25 -10.71 34.90
C ALA A 216 15.48 -9.41 35.19
N GLN A 217 15.69 -8.36 34.38
CA GLN A 217 14.97 -7.09 34.46
C GLN A 217 13.56 -7.14 33.83
N GLY A 218 13.18 -8.24 33.18
CA GLY A 218 11.86 -8.39 32.57
C GLY A 218 11.62 -7.49 31.36
N LEU A 219 12.66 -6.91 30.75
CA LEU A 219 12.53 -6.01 29.59
C LEU A 219 12.20 -6.75 28.29
N VAL A 220 12.52 -8.04 28.24
CA VAL A 220 12.40 -8.88 27.05
C VAL A 220 12.22 -10.32 27.45
N THR A 221 11.49 -11.10 26.65
CA THR A 221 11.44 -12.56 26.81
C THR A 221 12.61 -13.25 26.12
N GLN A 222 12.88 -14.51 26.48
CA GLN A 222 13.91 -15.30 25.80
C GLN A 222 13.67 -15.39 24.28
N ALA A 223 12.42 -15.57 23.86
CA ALA A 223 12.05 -15.67 22.46
C ALA A 223 12.28 -14.35 21.71
N GLN A 224 11.84 -13.23 22.28
CA GLN A 224 12.05 -11.90 21.67
C GLN A 224 13.53 -11.54 21.56
N LEU A 225 14.35 -11.88 22.57
CA LEU A 225 15.79 -11.59 22.53
C LEU A 225 16.50 -12.41 21.44
N SER A 226 16.17 -13.71 21.33
CA SER A 226 16.67 -14.57 20.26
C SER A 226 16.29 -14.05 18.88
N GLN A 227 15.01 -13.68 18.69
CA GLN A 227 14.51 -13.11 17.43
C GLN A 227 15.22 -11.80 17.09
N LEU A 228 15.37 -10.88 18.04
CA LEU A 228 16.07 -9.61 17.84
C LEU A 228 17.53 -9.83 17.41
N GLN A 229 18.22 -10.79 18.03
CA GLN A 229 19.59 -11.13 17.66
C GLN A 229 19.69 -11.69 16.24
N GLU A 230 18.78 -12.60 15.86
CA GLU A 230 18.70 -13.15 14.50
C GLU A 230 18.40 -12.06 13.46
N ASP A 231 17.49 -11.15 13.77
CA ASP A 231 17.12 -10.03 12.89
C ASP A 231 18.30 -9.08 12.68
N LEU A 232 19.04 -8.72 13.74
CA LEU A 232 20.25 -7.88 13.62
C LEU A 232 21.33 -8.55 12.75
N GLN A 233 21.55 -9.85 12.92
CA GLN A 233 22.50 -10.60 12.10
C GLN A 233 22.06 -10.66 10.63
N ARG A 234 20.77 -10.90 10.38
CA ARG A 234 20.19 -10.92 9.03
C ARG A 234 20.32 -9.55 8.36
N MET A 235 19.96 -8.48 9.09
CA MET A 235 20.12 -7.10 8.62
C MET A 235 21.57 -6.77 8.28
N ALA A 236 22.53 -7.17 9.13
CA ALA A 236 23.95 -6.96 8.85
C ALA A 236 24.40 -7.59 7.53
N VAL A 237 23.94 -8.82 7.23
CA VAL A 237 24.21 -9.48 5.94
C VAL A 237 23.57 -8.71 4.79
N GLN A 238 22.31 -8.30 4.93
CA GLN A 238 21.59 -7.58 3.88
C GLN A 238 22.20 -6.20 3.58
N TYR A 239 22.71 -5.49 4.60
CA TYR A 239 23.46 -4.25 4.41
C TYR A 239 24.81 -4.48 3.75
N ALA A 240 25.54 -5.52 4.18
CA ALA A 240 26.83 -5.87 3.56
C ALA A 240 26.68 -6.25 2.07
N SER A 241 25.57 -6.91 1.71
CA SER A 241 25.26 -7.32 0.34
C SER A 241 24.55 -6.25 -0.50
N ALA A 242 24.29 -5.05 0.06
CA ALA A 242 23.55 -3.96 -0.59
C ALA A 242 22.12 -4.36 -1.03
N HIS A 243 21.47 -5.26 -0.30
CA HIS A 243 20.03 -5.50 -0.40
C HIS A 243 19.25 -4.41 0.34
N LEU A 244 19.67 -4.14 1.58
CA LEU A 244 19.27 -2.97 2.35
C LEU A 244 20.36 -1.90 2.27
N GLY A 245 19.96 -0.64 2.40
CA GLY A 245 20.85 0.51 2.45
C GLY A 245 20.58 1.37 3.66
N TYR A 246 21.63 1.84 4.33
CA TYR A 246 21.53 2.85 5.38
C TYR A 246 22.06 4.15 4.76
N THR A 247 21.17 5.08 4.43
CA THR A 247 21.51 6.16 3.50
C THR A 247 21.37 7.53 4.14
N LEU A 248 22.45 8.31 4.07
CA LEU A 248 22.48 9.74 4.36
C LEU A 248 22.02 10.51 3.10
N LEU A 249 20.93 11.26 3.22
CA LEU A 249 20.35 12.08 2.16
C LEU A 249 20.35 13.56 2.56
N ASP A 250 20.84 14.40 1.64
CA ASP A 250 20.71 15.86 1.68
C ASP A 250 19.74 16.27 0.58
N LEU A 251 18.50 16.55 0.97
CA LEU A 251 17.43 16.96 0.07
C LEU A 251 17.15 18.46 0.24
N ARG A 252 17.25 19.22 -0.84
CA ARG A 252 17.01 20.67 -0.84
C ARG A 252 15.59 20.97 -1.27
N ARG A 253 14.89 21.76 -0.48
CA ARG A 253 13.55 22.25 -0.82
C ARG A 253 13.65 23.27 -1.95
N GLU A 254 12.99 22.99 -3.06
CA GLU A 254 12.88 23.90 -4.20
C GLU A 254 11.88 25.04 -3.93
N ALA A 255 11.99 26.10 -4.73
CA ALA A 255 11.01 27.17 -4.78
C ALA A 255 9.65 26.61 -5.22
N ILE A 256 8.62 26.82 -4.40
CA ILE A 256 7.25 26.44 -4.76
C ILE A 256 6.59 27.65 -5.41
N THR A 257 6.06 27.45 -6.62
CA THR A 257 5.18 28.45 -7.23
C THR A 257 3.75 28.25 -6.72
N PRO A 258 2.94 29.32 -6.56
CA PRO A 258 1.53 29.19 -6.14
C PRO A 258 0.67 28.29 -7.05
N GLU A 259 1.13 28.08 -8.29
CA GLU A 259 0.46 27.26 -9.30
C GLU A 259 0.84 25.77 -9.22
N GLN A 260 1.80 25.41 -8.37
CA GLN A 260 2.28 24.03 -8.25
C GLN A 260 1.38 23.20 -7.32
N PRO A 261 0.83 22.08 -7.79
CA PRO A 261 0.02 21.21 -6.95
C PRO A 261 0.85 20.48 -5.88
N VAL A 262 0.30 20.37 -4.68
CA VAL A 262 0.87 19.63 -3.55
C VAL A 262 0.28 18.22 -3.52
N LEU A 263 1.14 17.20 -3.48
CA LEU A 263 0.71 15.82 -3.36
C LEU A 263 0.37 15.46 -1.92
N GLY A 264 -0.61 14.59 -1.74
CA GLY A 264 -1.03 14.05 -0.44
C GLY A 264 -1.61 12.65 -0.58
N ASP A 265 -1.79 11.97 0.55
CA ASP A 265 -2.36 10.63 0.61
C ASP A 265 -3.88 10.67 0.89
N ILE A 266 -4.46 9.51 1.18
CA ILE A 266 -5.89 9.39 1.51
C ILE A 266 -6.31 10.13 2.78
N HIS A 267 -5.37 10.48 3.67
CA HIS A 267 -5.64 11.22 4.90
C HIS A 267 -5.52 12.74 4.71
N SER A 268 -5.11 13.19 3.53
CA SER A 268 -4.92 14.60 3.20
C SER A 268 -6.18 15.33 2.68
N PHE A 269 -7.32 14.65 2.63
CA PHE A 269 -8.62 15.24 2.26
C PHE A 269 -9.78 14.57 3.02
N ALA A 270 -10.87 15.31 3.23
CA ALA A 270 -12.13 14.77 3.75
C ALA A 270 -12.99 14.20 2.61
N GLY A 271 -13.79 13.17 2.89
CA GLY A 271 -14.63 12.51 1.88
C GLY A 271 -15.58 13.46 1.13
N GLY A 272 -16.11 14.49 1.79
CA GLY A 272 -16.96 15.50 1.16
C GLY A 272 -16.26 16.37 0.11
N GLU A 273 -14.94 16.56 0.23
CA GLU A 273 -14.15 17.34 -0.74
C GLU A 273 -14.05 16.66 -2.12
N VAL A 274 -14.26 15.34 -2.17
CA VAL A 274 -14.12 14.55 -3.41
C VAL A 274 -15.29 14.75 -4.38
N SER A 275 -16.47 15.09 -3.85
CA SER A 275 -17.74 15.18 -4.60
C SER A 275 -17.60 15.94 -5.92
N ARG A 276 -17.09 17.17 -5.89
CA ARG A 276 -16.90 17.99 -7.10
C ARG A 276 -15.96 17.35 -8.11
N LEU A 277 -14.81 16.84 -7.65
CA LEU A 277 -13.82 16.19 -8.50
C LEU A 277 -14.40 14.95 -9.18
N PHE A 278 -15.21 14.19 -8.45
CA PHE A 278 -15.93 13.01 -8.93
C PHE A 278 -16.95 13.36 -10.01
N GLU A 279 -17.88 14.27 -9.70
CA GLU A 279 -18.96 14.66 -10.62
C GLU A 279 -18.42 15.28 -11.91
N CYS A 280 -17.36 16.10 -11.83
CA CYS A 280 -16.67 16.67 -12.99
C CYS A 280 -15.84 15.64 -13.79
N SER A 281 -15.55 14.48 -13.21
CA SER A 281 -14.76 13.43 -13.86
C SER A 281 -15.61 12.36 -14.53
N PHE A 282 -16.71 11.98 -13.89
CA PHE A 282 -17.55 10.87 -14.34
C PHE A 282 -18.92 11.30 -14.89
N GLU A 283 -19.30 12.57 -14.74
CA GLU A 283 -20.62 13.07 -15.16
C GLU A 283 -21.79 12.33 -14.48
N THR A 284 -21.53 11.78 -13.28
CA THR A 284 -22.49 11.06 -12.44
C THR A 284 -22.52 11.68 -11.03
N PRO A 285 -23.69 11.67 -10.35
CA PRO A 285 -23.79 12.18 -8.98
C PRO A 285 -22.88 11.43 -8.01
N PHE A 286 -22.27 12.15 -7.07
CA PHE A 286 -21.47 11.52 -6.02
C PHE A 286 -22.37 10.85 -4.95
N ASP A 287 -22.08 9.59 -4.63
CA ASP A 287 -22.74 8.82 -3.57
C ASP A 287 -21.76 8.55 -2.42
N ALA A 288 -22.00 9.20 -1.28
CA ALA A 288 -21.12 9.10 -0.11
C ALA A 288 -21.12 7.71 0.55
N ASP A 289 -22.24 6.98 0.47
CA ASP A 289 -22.33 5.63 1.04
C ASP A 289 -21.49 4.65 0.22
N ILE A 290 -21.50 4.81 -1.11
CA ILE A 290 -20.62 4.04 -2.01
C ILE A 290 -19.16 4.39 -1.76
N TRP A 291 -18.83 5.68 -1.58
CA TRP A 291 -17.47 6.10 -1.23
C TRP A 291 -16.98 5.49 0.09
N GLN A 292 -17.81 5.50 1.13
CA GLN A 292 -17.49 4.91 2.43
C GLN A 292 -17.35 3.39 2.37
N TRP A 293 -18.21 2.70 1.62
CA TRP A 293 -18.10 1.26 1.39
C TRP A 293 -16.80 0.91 0.64
N LYS A 294 -16.41 1.72 -0.35
CA LYS A 294 -15.21 1.53 -1.17
C LYS A 294 -13.90 1.84 -0.44
N TYR A 295 -13.80 3.00 0.21
CA TYR A 295 -12.54 3.55 0.74
C TYR A 295 -12.49 3.68 2.27
N GLY A 296 -13.63 3.62 2.96
CA GLY A 296 -13.72 3.82 4.41
C GLY A 296 -13.01 2.75 5.24
N GLU A 297 -12.86 3.01 6.55
CA GLU A 297 -12.31 2.06 7.54
C GLU A 297 -10.95 1.45 7.15
N GLY A 298 -10.08 2.25 6.51
CA GLY A 298 -8.73 1.82 6.11
C GLY A 298 -8.69 0.91 4.87
N ARG A 299 -9.83 0.69 4.20
CA ARG A 299 -9.92 -0.07 2.94
C ARG A 299 -9.30 0.65 1.75
N GLY A 300 -9.15 1.97 1.83
CA GLY A 300 -8.62 2.78 0.73
C GLY A 300 -7.11 2.99 0.75
N ARG A 301 -6.56 3.19 -0.44
CA ARG A 301 -5.29 3.89 -0.69
C ARG A 301 -5.54 4.98 -1.72
N ALA A 302 -4.86 6.11 -1.60
CA ALA A 302 -4.94 7.17 -2.57
C ALA A 302 -3.67 8.02 -2.61
N VAL A 303 -3.40 8.55 -3.80
CA VAL A 303 -2.54 9.72 -3.99
C VAL A 303 -3.41 10.80 -4.60
N CYS A 304 -3.44 11.99 -4.01
CA CYS A 304 -4.16 13.14 -4.52
C CYS A 304 -3.23 14.32 -4.78
N ALA A 305 -3.73 15.31 -5.50
CA ALA A 305 -3.09 16.61 -5.63
C ALA A 305 -4.05 17.73 -5.27
N ARG A 306 -3.53 18.71 -4.55
CA ARG A 306 -4.24 19.92 -4.17
C ARG A 306 -3.58 21.14 -4.77
N LEU A 307 -4.40 22.11 -5.19
CA LEU A 307 -3.94 23.43 -5.56
C LEU A 307 -4.65 24.45 -4.65
N GLY A 308 -3.88 25.15 -3.81
CA GLY A 308 -4.45 25.96 -2.73
C GLY A 308 -5.30 25.09 -1.79
N THR A 309 -6.59 25.40 -1.67
CA THR A 309 -7.55 24.64 -0.86
C THR A 309 -8.40 23.65 -1.67
N GLU A 310 -8.14 23.48 -2.97
CA GLU A 310 -8.97 22.65 -3.84
C GLU A 310 -8.30 21.30 -4.16
N LEU A 311 -9.07 20.21 -4.06
CA LEU A 311 -8.67 18.89 -4.50
C LEU A 311 -8.84 18.79 -6.02
N ILE A 312 -7.75 18.77 -6.78
CA ILE A 312 -7.79 18.86 -8.24
C ILE A 312 -7.47 17.54 -8.97
N ALA A 313 -6.95 16.55 -8.25
CA ALA A 313 -6.71 15.22 -8.79
C ALA A 313 -6.70 14.14 -7.69
N HIS A 314 -7.07 12.93 -8.06
CA HIS A 314 -7.13 11.75 -7.20
C HIS A 314 -6.79 10.51 -8.02
N TYR A 315 -5.98 9.63 -7.45
CA TYR A 315 -5.72 8.30 -7.97
C TYR A 315 -5.87 7.35 -6.80
N GLY A 316 -6.97 6.59 -6.79
CA GLY A 316 -7.30 5.71 -5.68
C GLY A 316 -7.40 4.25 -6.07
N GLY A 317 -7.15 3.40 -5.08
CA GLY A 317 -7.38 1.96 -5.19
C GLY A 317 -7.75 1.33 -3.85
N ALA A 318 -8.25 0.11 -3.94
CA ALA A 318 -8.67 -0.69 -2.80
C ALA A 318 -7.94 -2.05 -2.82
N PRO A 319 -7.27 -2.46 -1.73
CA PRO A 319 -6.60 -3.74 -1.64
C PRO A 319 -7.57 -4.93 -1.84
N ARG A 320 -7.07 -5.99 -2.45
CA ARG A 320 -7.76 -7.27 -2.65
C ARG A 320 -6.83 -8.40 -2.29
N ASP A 321 -7.31 -9.31 -1.47
CA ASP A 321 -6.66 -10.59 -1.30
C ASP A 321 -6.88 -11.44 -2.54
N ILE A 322 -5.81 -12.05 -3.03
CA ILE A 322 -5.80 -12.90 -4.21
C ILE A 322 -5.06 -14.21 -3.93
N LEU A 323 -5.32 -15.20 -4.77
CA LEU A 323 -4.41 -16.31 -5.01
C LEU A 323 -3.65 -16.03 -6.30
N TYR A 324 -2.35 -15.77 -6.20
CA TYR A 324 -1.43 -15.63 -7.32
C TYR A 324 -0.85 -17.00 -7.66
N PHE A 325 -1.45 -17.68 -8.63
CA PHE A 325 -1.08 -19.06 -8.99
C PHE A 325 -1.07 -20.01 -7.77
N GLY A 326 -2.15 -19.95 -6.99
CA GLY A 326 -2.33 -20.74 -5.76
C GLY A 326 -1.67 -20.16 -4.50
N GLU A 327 -0.75 -19.20 -4.63
CA GLU A 327 -0.07 -18.57 -3.49
C GLU A 327 -0.84 -17.34 -2.97
N PRO A 328 -1.08 -17.21 -1.66
CA PRO A 328 -1.75 -16.03 -1.08
C PRO A 328 -0.92 -14.76 -1.29
N GLU A 329 -1.52 -13.77 -1.93
CA GLU A 329 -0.91 -12.46 -2.20
C GLU A 329 -1.97 -11.35 -2.11
N LYS A 330 -1.54 -10.10 -2.26
CA LYS A 330 -2.44 -8.95 -2.39
C LYS A 330 -2.30 -8.30 -3.77
N ALA A 331 -3.42 -7.89 -4.35
CA ALA A 331 -3.49 -6.93 -5.43
C ALA A 331 -4.10 -5.61 -4.92
N ILE A 332 -3.88 -4.52 -5.66
CA ILE A 332 -4.66 -3.31 -5.48
C ILE A 332 -5.53 -3.06 -6.71
N GLN A 333 -6.83 -2.96 -6.46
CA GLN A 333 -7.78 -2.64 -7.49
C GLN A 333 -7.87 -1.12 -7.65
N ILE A 334 -7.47 -0.59 -8.79
CA ILE A 334 -7.61 0.81 -9.14
C ILE A 334 -9.08 1.11 -9.41
N CYS A 335 -9.63 2.09 -8.69
CA CYS A 335 -11.04 2.49 -8.80
C CYS A 335 -11.11 3.88 -9.44
N ASP A 336 -11.17 4.94 -8.63
CA ASP A 336 -11.44 6.29 -9.10
C ASP A 336 -10.15 7.05 -9.44
N VAL A 337 -9.91 7.25 -10.74
CA VAL A 337 -8.79 8.06 -11.26
C VAL A 337 -9.33 9.32 -11.90
N MET A 338 -9.07 10.46 -11.26
CA MET A 338 -9.73 11.73 -11.53
C MET A 338 -8.71 12.86 -11.63
N VAL A 339 -8.92 13.76 -12.59
CA VAL A 339 -8.20 15.03 -12.73
C VAL A 339 -9.22 16.06 -13.18
N MET A 340 -9.25 17.23 -12.56
CA MET A 340 -10.13 18.32 -12.96
C MET A 340 -9.93 18.70 -14.44
N PRO A 341 -11.00 18.93 -15.22
CA PRO A 341 -10.93 19.18 -16.67
C PRO A 341 -9.88 20.23 -17.09
N GLU A 342 -9.81 21.35 -16.38
CA GLU A 342 -8.90 22.47 -16.59
C GLU A 342 -7.41 22.12 -16.37
N HIS A 343 -7.14 21.08 -15.58
CA HIS A 343 -5.79 20.60 -15.28
C HIS A 343 -5.44 19.32 -16.06
N ARG A 344 -6.34 18.82 -16.93
CA ARG A 344 -6.10 17.62 -17.74
C ARG A 344 -5.07 17.90 -18.83
N SER A 345 -3.90 17.30 -18.65
CA SER A 345 -2.91 17.16 -19.70
C SER A 345 -2.43 15.71 -19.76
N PHE A 346 -2.20 15.20 -20.96
CA PHE A 346 -1.82 13.80 -21.20
C PHE A 346 -0.66 13.67 -22.21
N VAL A 347 0.06 14.77 -22.43
CA VAL A 347 1.08 14.85 -23.50
C VAL A 347 2.50 14.52 -23.04
N SER A 348 2.78 14.54 -21.73
CA SER A 348 4.11 14.35 -21.18
C SER A 348 4.09 13.61 -19.83
N ARG A 349 5.28 13.32 -19.30
CA ARG A 349 5.47 12.81 -17.92
C ARG A 349 5.40 13.90 -16.85
N ASP A 350 5.12 15.14 -17.23
CA ASP A 350 5.01 16.25 -16.29
C ASP A 350 3.56 16.53 -15.86
N THR A 351 2.62 15.73 -16.36
CA THR A 351 1.19 15.93 -16.11
C THR A 351 0.77 15.38 -14.74
N LEU A 352 -0.32 15.92 -14.19
CA LEU A 352 -0.89 15.44 -12.92
C LEU A 352 -1.24 13.95 -12.97
N PHE A 353 -1.87 13.50 -14.05
CA PHE A 353 -2.17 12.07 -14.22
C PHE A 353 -0.93 11.20 -14.08
N PHE A 354 0.17 11.54 -14.78
CA PHE A 354 1.39 10.75 -14.69
C PHE A 354 2.00 10.80 -13.29
N LYS A 355 2.10 12.00 -12.70
CA LYS A 355 2.68 12.17 -11.36
C LYS A 355 1.94 11.36 -10.31
N LEU A 356 0.60 11.39 -10.31
CA LEU A 356 -0.23 10.62 -9.39
C LEU A 356 -0.10 9.11 -9.64
N ALA A 357 -0.24 8.67 -10.89
CA ALA A 357 -0.15 7.24 -11.21
C ALA A 357 1.23 6.65 -10.87
N ALA A 358 2.31 7.34 -11.25
CA ALA A 358 3.66 6.90 -10.96
C ALA A 358 3.94 6.88 -9.44
N THR A 359 3.46 7.89 -8.69
CA THR A 359 3.59 7.90 -7.22
C THR A 359 2.81 6.76 -6.59
N PHE A 360 1.56 6.54 -7.03
CA PHE A 360 0.73 5.46 -6.50
C PHE A 360 1.36 4.09 -6.75
N LEU A 361 1.82 3.82 -7.98
CA LEU A 361 2.48 2.56 -8.31
C LEU A 361 3.77 2.35 -7.51
N GLU A 362 4.56 3.40 -7.31
CA GLU A 362 5.80 3.34 -6.54
C GLU A 362 5.61 3.09 -5.04
N LEU A 363 4.48 3.53 -4.47
CA LEU A 363 4.12 3.32 -3.08
C LEU A 363 3.42 1.97 -2.86
N GLU A 364 2.54 1.58 -3.79
CA GLU A 364 1.57 0.52 -3.52
C GLU A 364 1.86 -0.79 -4.26
N VAL A 365 2.58 -0.79 -5.39
CA VAL A 365 2.66 -1.96 -6.29
C VAL A 365 4.11 -2.37 -6.59
N GLY A 366 4.39 -3.66 -6.45
CA GLY A 366 5.64 -4.28 -6.93
C GLY A 366 6.12 -5.43 -6.06
N ASN A 367 7.27 -6.00 -6.43
CA ASN A 367 7.90 -7.14 -5.77
C ASN A 367 8.11 -6.96 -4.26
N CYS A 368 8.35 -5.72 -3.82
CA CYS A 368 8.60 -5.38 -2.41
C CYS A 368 7.46 -4.61 -1.73
N ALA A 369 6.41 -4.25 -2.46
CA ALA A 369 5.30 -3.48 -1.93
C ALA A 369 4.30 -4.35 -1.14
N GLU A 370 3.28 -3.72 -0.55
CA GLU A 370 2.15 -4.45 0.05
C GLU A 370 1.37 -5.22 -1.02
N HIS A 371 1.22 -4.67 -2.23
CA HIS A 371 0.46 -5.28 -3.30
C HIS A 371 1.40 -5.74 -4.41
N LEU A 372 1.35 -7.04 -4.73
CA LEU A 372 2.16 -7.61 -5.81
C LEU A 372 1.70 -7.08 -7.18
N LEU A 373 0.39 -6.95 -7.35
CA LEU A 373 -0.24 -6.60 -8.63
C LEU A 373 -1.18 -5.40 -8.50
N GLY A 374 -1.33 -4.65 -9.58
CA GLY A 374 -2.40 -3.67 -9.76
C GLY A 374 -3.35 -4.15 -10.85
N VAL A 375 -4.66 -3.99 -10.64
CA VAL A 375 -5.71 -4.29 -11.63
C VAL A 375 -6.72 -3.16 -11.67
N GLY A 376 -7.29 -2.84 -12.83
CA GLY A 376 -8.31 -1.80 -12.94
C GLY A 376 -8.98 -1.84 -14.30
N PHE A 377 -9.98 -0.99 -14.50
CA PHE A 377 -10.79 -0.98 -15.72
C PHE A 377 -10.80 0.40 -16.38
N PRO A 378 -9.62 0.93 -16.78
CA PRO A 378 -9.53 2.27 -17.36
C PRO A 378 -10.23 2.31 -18.71
N ASN A 379 -10.87 3.44 -19.03
CA ASN A 379 -11.35 3.64 -20.39
C ASN A 379 -10.18 3.64 -21.40
N MET A 380 -10.48 3.33 -22.66
CA MET A 380 -9.46 3.18 -23.71
C MET A 380 -8.64 4.44 -24.01
N ARG A 381 -9.14 5.63 -23.67
CA ARG A 381 -8.36 6.87 -23.83
C ARG A 381 -7.26 6.94 -22.76
N VAL A 382 -7.61 6.73 -21.50
CA VAL A 382 -6.66 6.75 -20.37
C VAL A 382 -5.64 5.63 -20.51
N LEU A 383 -6.08 4.42 -20.88
CA LEU A 383 -5.16 3.29 -21.07
C LEU A 383 -4.10 3.55 -22.15
N ARG A 384 -4.50 4.08 -23.32
CA ARG A 384 -3.54 4.41 -24.39
C ARG A 384 -2.50 5.42 -23.94
N VAL A 385 -2.89 6.41 -23.14
CA VAL A 385 -1.97 7.38 -22.54
C VAL A 385 -1.02 6.68 -21.57
N ALA A 386 -1.53 5.87 -20.66
CA ALA A 386 -0.72 5.18 -19.66
C ALA A 386 0.31 4.23 -20.30
N ARG A 387 -0.07 3.50 -21.35
CA ARG A 387 0.86 2.67 -22.15
C ARG A 387 1.95 3.51 -22.81
N ARG A 388 1.57 4.62 -23.46
CA ARG A 388 2.55 5.54 -24.08
C ARG A 388 3.53 6.12 -23.06
N LEU A 389 3.08 6.35 -21.82
CA LEU A 389 3.92 6.88 -20.74
C LEU A 389 4.78 5.79 -20.07
N GLY A 390 4.55 4.51 -20.37
CA GLY A 390 5.27 3.36 -19.81
C GLY A 390 4.79 2.98 -18.41
N LEU A 391 3.52 3.27 -18.07
CA LEU A 391 2.93 2.91 -16.78
C LEU A 391 2.35 1.49 -16.80
N TYR A 392 1.65 1.16 -17.88
CA TYR A 392 0.96 -0.13 -18.02
C TYR A 392 1.30 -0.85 -19.32
N ASP A 393 1.11 -2.18 -19.31
CA ASP A 393 0.82 -2.96 -20.50
C ASP A 393 -0.53 -3.68 -20.36
N ILE A 394 -0.92 -4.52 -21.32
CA ILE A 394 -2.21 -5.23 -21.35
C ILE A 394 -1.97 -6.73 -21.23
N THR A 395 -2.74 -7.39 -20.36
CA THR A 395 -2.65 -8.84 -20.10
C THR A 395 -3.85 -9.62 -20.60
N ASP A 396 -5.03 -9.00 -20.66
CA ASP A 396 -6.29 -9.62 -21.07
C ASP A 396 -7.30 -8.53 -21.45
N SER A 397 -8.52 -8.93 -21.82
CA SER A 397 -9.66 -8.04 -22.07
C SER A 397 -10.93 -8.64 -21.45
N PHE A 398 -12.00 -7.85 -21.36
CA PHE A 398 -13.32 -8.33 -20.96
C PHE A 398 -14.20 -8.61 -22.18
N VAL A 399 -14.91 -9.74 -22.12
CA VAL A 399 -16.00 -10.06 -23.04
C VAL A 399 -17.33 -10.15 -22.28
N GLU A 400 -18.41 -9.80 -22.96
CA GLU A 400 -19.77 -10.11 -22.55
C GLU A 400 -20.24 -11.38 -23.26
N ILE A 401 -20.77 -12.33 -22.51
CA ILE A 401 -21.42 -13.54 -23.02
C ILE A 401 -22.92 -13.31 -22.93
N ASP A 402 -23.57 -13.31 -24.08
CA ASP A 402 -25.01 -13.19 -24.27
C ASP A 402 -25.62 -14.59 -24.47
N TYR A 403 -26.58 -14.93 -23.62
CA TYR A 403 -27.26 -16.24 -23.61
C TYR A 403 -28.68 -16.17 -24.19
N ASP A 404 -29.10 -15.03 -24.75
CA ASP A 404 -30.49 -14.81 -25.14
C ASP A 404 -30.90 -15.70 -26.32
N GLY A 405 -29.98 -15.90 -27.28
CA GLY A 405 -30.16 -16.77 -28.45
C GLY A 405 -29.95 -18.27 -28.18
N VAL A 406 -29.67 -18.67 -26.93
CA VAL A 406 -29.47 -20.07 -26.56
C VAL A 406 -30.83 -20.76 -26.43
N ASP A 407 -31.04 -21.82 -27.19
CA ASP A 407 -32.21 -22.69 -27.07
C ASP A 407 -32.15 -23.49 -25.76
N VAL A 408 -33.10 -23.25 -24.86
CA VAL A 408 -33.14 -23.90 -23.54
C VAL A 408 -33.37 -25.41 -23.62
N GLU A 409 -34.06 -25.90 -24.64
CA GLU A 409 -34.26 -27.35 -24.84
C GLU A 409 -32.92 -28.03 -25.17
N SER A 410 -32.05 -27.34 -25.92
CA SER A 410 -30.71 -27.84 -26.24
C SER A 410 -29.76 -27.96 -25.03
N LEU A 411 -30.11 -27.32 -23.89
CA LEU A 411 -29.31 -27.32 -22.67
C LEU A 411 -29.60 -28.50 -21.73
N GLU A 412 -30.66 -29.28 -21.96
CA GLU A 412 -31.08 -30.36 -21.05
C GLU A 412 -29.94 -31.36 -20.75
N GLY A 413 -29.16 -31.72 -21.76
CA GLY A 413 -28.01 -32.62 -21.61
C GLY A 413 -26.85 -32.02 -20.79
N LEU A 414 -26.68 -30.70 -20.81
CA LEU A 414 -25.62 -30.00 -20.06
C LEU A 414 -26.01 -29.82 -18.59
N GLN A 415 -27.27 -29.49 -18.32
CA GLN A 415 -27.73 -29.27 -16.94
C GLN A 415 -28.08 -30.56 -16.19
N GLN A 416 -28.22 -31.72 -16.85
CA GLN A 416 -28.39 -33.05 -16.19
C GLN A 416 -29.38 -33.09 -15.01
N GLY A 417 -30.48 -32.33 -15.08
CA GLY A 417 -31.49 -32.25 -14.02
C GLY A 417 -31.13 -31.40 -12.81
N LEU A 418 -30.08 -30.57 -12.88
CA LEU A 418 -29.73 -29.61 -11.83
C LEU A 418 -30.92 -28.73 -11.44
N GLU A 419 -31.05 -28.49 -10.14
CA GLU A 419 -32.10 -27.66 -9.56
C GLU A 419 -31.54 -26.29 -9.18
N VAL A 420 -32.28 -25.22 -9.51
CA VAL A 420 -31.91 -23.85 -9.16
C VAL A 420 -32.89 -23.33 -8.12
N ARG A 421 -32.37 -22.82 -7.00
CA ARG A 421 -33.17 -22.27 -5.90
C ARG A 421 -32.60 -20.95 -5.39
N PRO A 422 -33.41 -20.07 -4.77
CA PRO A 422 -32.90 -18.92 -4.03
C PRO A 422 -31.88 -19.34 -2.98
N PHE A 423 -30.83 -18.53 -2.81
CA PHE A 423 -29.81 -18.69 -1.79
C PHE A 423 -29.80 -17.47 -0.87
N ALA A 424 -29.94 -17.69 0.43
CA ALA A 424 -30.01 -16.62 1.42
C ALA A 424 -28.60 -16.18 1.82
N LEU A 425 -27.97 -15.33 1.01
CA LEU A 425 -26.57 -14.91 1.23
C LEU A 425 -26.36 -14.18 2.57
N GLU A 426 -27.40 -13.57 3.11
CA GLU A 426 -27.39 -12.87 4.40
C GLU A 426 -27.52 -13.81 5.62
N ASP A 427 -27.83 -15.09 5.40
CA ASP A 427 -27.90 -16.09 6.47
C ASP A 427 -26.49 -16.62 6.80
N GLU A 428 -26.04 -16.40 8.04
CA GLU A 428 -24.75 -16.90 8.53
C GLU A 428 -24.64 -18.42 8.42
N ALA A 429 -25.74 -19.17 8.47
CA ALA A 429 -25.74 -20.62 8.30
C ALA A 429 -25.34 -21.05 6.88
N GLU A 430 -25.57 -20.20 5.88
CA GLU A 430 -25.24 -20.47 4.48
C GLU A 430 -23.76 -20.14 4.16
N ALA A 431 -23.07 -19.37 5.02
CA ALA A 431 -21.65 -19.00 4.85
C ALA A 431 -20.72 -20.22 4.69
N VAL A 432 -20.98 -21.29 5.45
CA VAL A 432 -20.22 -22.55 5.38
C VAL A 432 -20.25 -23.18 3.99
N HIS A 433 -21.34 -22.98 3.24
CA HIS A 433 -21.45 -23.50 1.88
C HIS A 433 -20.60 -22.68 0.91
N ILE A 434 -20.54 -21.36 1.06
CA ILE A 434 -19.66 -20.49 0.27
C ILE A 434 -18.19 -20.85 0.53
N ASP A 435 -17.78 -20.97 1.80
CA ASP A 435 -16.39 -21.26 2.14
C ASP A 435 -15.92 -22.62 1.62
N ARG A 436 -16.79 -23.64 1.68
CA ARG A 436 -16.50 -24.95 1.08
C ARG A 436 -16.35 -24.85 -0.45
N LEU A 437 -17.29 -24.17 -1.11
CA LEU A 437 -17.25 -23.99 -2.57
C LEU A 437 -16.03 -23.18 -3.01
N TRP A 438 -15.63 -22.19 -2.22
CA TRP A 438 -14.42 -21.41 -2.44
C TRP A 438 -13.17 -22.29 -2.32
N ALA A 439 -13.08 -23.12 -1.28
CA ALA A 439 -11.95 -24.05 -1.13
C ALA A 439 -11.81 -24.98 -2.35
N ASP A 440 -12.93 -25.52 -2.84
CA ASP A 440 -12.96 -26.36 -4.05
C ASP A 440 -12.53 -25.58 -5.30
N MET A 441 -13.00 -24.32 -5.45
CA MET A 441 -12.65 -23.43 -6.56
C MET A 441 -11.15 -23.08 -6.55
N ALA A 442 -10.63 -22.64 -5.41
CA ALA A 442 -9.24 -22.28 -5.19
C ALA A 442 -8.29 -23.44 -5.52
N ALA A 443 -8.64 -24.66 -5.09
CA ALA A 443 -7.85 -25.86 -5.37
C ALA A 443 -7.74 -26.19 -6.87
N GLN A 444 -8.72 -25.78 -7.68
CA GLN A 444 -8.78 -26.05 -9.13
C GLN A 444 -8.30 -24.87 -10.00
N MET A 445 -8.03 -23.71 -9.42
CA MET A 445 -7.57 -22.50 -10.12
C MET A 445 -6.12 -22.11 -9.76
N GLN A 446 -5.27 -23.10 -9.41
CA GLN A 446 -3.87 -22.88 -9.04
C GLN A 446 -3.01 -22.34 -10.20
N ASP A 447 -3.48 -22.42 -11.44
CA ASP A 447 -2.83 -21.88 -12.63
C ASP A 447 -3.43 -20.52 -13.08
N ARG A 448 -4.18 -19.86 -12.20
CA ARG A 448 -4.81 -18.55 -12.43
C ARG A 448 -4.49 -17.57 -11.31
N ILE A 449 -4.85 -16.31 -11.55
CA ILE A 449 -4.90 -15.26 -10.55
C ILE A 449 -6.37 -15.00 -10.23
N VAL A 450 -6.75 -15.24 -8.98
CA VAL A 450 -8.17 -15.22 -8.56
C VAL A 450 -8.29 -14.40 -7.29
N GLY A 451 -9.21 -13.43 -7.25
CA GLY A 451 -9.58 -12.76 -6.00
C GLY A 451 -10.28 -13.73 -5.06
N LEU A 452 -10.13 -13.55 -3.74
CA LEU A 452 -10.86 -14.37 -2.77
C LEU A 452 -12.38 -14.31 -3.03
N ARG A 453 -13.05 -15.46 -2.91
CA ARG A 453 -14.51 -15.62 -3.05
C ARG A 453 -15.12 -16.39 -1.87
N ASP A 454 -14.54 -16.23 -0.70
CA ASP A 454 -15.10 -16.76 0.56
C ASP A 454 -16.32 -15.96 1.02
N SER A 455 -16.96 -16.43 2.08
CA SER A 455 -18.16 -15.80 2.66
C SER A 455 -17.90 -14.38 3.15
N ALA A 456 -16.73 -14.12 3.74
CA ALA A 456 -16.34 -12.79 4.20
C ALA A 456 -16.23 -11.79 3.05
N TYR A 457 -15.61 -12.19 1.94
CA TYR A 457 -15.56 -11.38 0.72
C TYR A 457 -16.96 -11.11 0.18
N TRP A 458 -17.81 -12.13 0.03
CA TRP A 458 -19.16 -11.93 -0.53
C TRP A 458 -20.04 -11.05 0.36
N GLN A 459 -19.93 -11.18 1.69
CA GLN A 459 -20.62 -10.35 2.66
C GLN A 459 -20.22 -8.88 2.52
N TYR A 460 -18.93 -8.60 2.48
CA TYR A 460 -18.43 -7.24 2.26
C TYR A 460 -18.80 -6.73 0.86
N ARG A 461 -18.48 -7.50 -0.19
CA ARG A 461 -18.54 -7.05 -1.57
C ARG A 461 -19.96 -6.78 -2.04
N TYR A 462 -20.91 -7.59 -1.58
CA TYR A 462 -22.27 -7.59 -2.09
C TYR A 462 -23.29 -7.25 -1.01
N VAL A 463 -23.30 -7.95 0.12
CA VAL A 463 -24.36 -7.74 1.14
C VAL A 463 -24.26 -6.35 1.80
N SER A 464 -23.04 -5.88 2.11
CA SER A 464 -22.84 -4.53 2.66
C SER A 464 -22.85 -3.42 1.62
N HIS A 465 -22.91 -3.76 0.32
CA HIS A 465 -22.94 -2.77 -0.75
C HIS A 465 -24.29 -2.01 -0.75
N PRO A 466 -24.31 -0.66 -0.95
CA PRO A 466 -25.56 0.10 -0.91
C PRO A 466 -26.64 -0.34 -1.91
N ALA A 467 -26.29 -1.01 -3.01
CA ALA A 467 -27.27 -1.55 -3.95
C ALA A 467 -27.97 -2.84 -3.46
N TRP A 468 -27.45 -3.51 -2.43
CA TRP A 468 -28.10 -4.67 -1.81
C TRP A 468 -29.41 -4.30 -1.14
N SER A 469 -29.40 -3.26 -0.30
CA SER A 469 -30.61 -2.75 0.37
C SER A 469 -31.67 -2.23 -0.61
N ARG A 470 -31.26 -1.90 -1.84
CA ARG A 470 -32.15 -1.51 -2.95
C ARG A 470 -32.74 -2.71 -3.71
N GLY A 471 -32.43 -3.95 -3.30
CA GLY A 471 -32.95 -5.18 -3.88
C GLY A 471 -32.42 -5.49 -5.29
N LEU A 472 -31.24 -4.95 -5.65
CA LEU A 472 -30.69 -5.12 -7.00
C LEU A 472 -29.96 -6.44 -7.22
N TYR A 473 -29.54 -7.13 -6.15
CA TYR A 473 -28.86 -8.42 -6.24
C TYR A 473 -29.79 -9.59 -5.93
N ARG A 474 -29.45 -10.76 -6.50
CA ARG A 474 -30.11 -12.03 -6.22
C ARG A 474 -29.07 -13.14 -6.24
N ALA A 475 -29.00 -13.93 -5.16
CA ALA A 475 -28.17 -15.12 -5.11
C ALA A 475 -29.00 -16.38 -5.40
N LEU A 476 -28.45 -17.28 -6.22
CA LEU A 476 -29.05 -18.55 -6.60
C LEU A 476 -28.08 -19.69 -6.30
N ALA A 477 -28.57 -20.76 -5.69
CA ALA A 477 -27.85 -22.01 -5.53
C ALA A 477 -28.24 -22.96 -6.66
N VAL A 478 -27.23 -23.56 -7.30
CA VAL A 478 -27.38 -24.65 -8.25
C VAL A 478 -27.02 -25.96 -7.53
N CYS A 479 -27.97 -26.86 -7.42
CA CYS A 479 -27.87 -28.10 -6.66
C CYS A 479 -28.01 -29.33 -7.56
N ALA A 480 -27.37 -30.43 -7.16
CA ALA A 480 -27.68 -31.74 -7.73
C ALA A 480 -29.15 -32.11 -7.46
N PRO A 481 -29.78 -32.96 -8.30
CA PRO A 481 -31.15 -33.42 -8.08
C PRO A 481 -31.33 -34.01 -6.67
N ASN A 482 -32.38 -33.59 -5.95
CA ASN A 482 -32.67 -34.02 -4.58
C ASN A 482 -31.58 -33.70 -3.53
N SER A 483 -30.65 -32.79 -3.82
CA SER A 483 -29.64 -32.32 -2.85
C SER A 483 -29.94 -30.90 -2.42
N THR A 484 -29.80 -30.63 -1.11
CA THR A 484 -29.81 -29.26 -0.60
C THR A 484 -28.43 -28.61 -0.65
N GLN A 485 -27.36 -29.39 -0.85
CA GLN A 485 -26.01 -28.84 -0.92
C GLN A 485 -25.75 -28.21 -2.30
N PRO A 486 -25.31 -26.93 -2.35
CA PRO A 486 -25.01 -26.27 -3.61
C PRO A 486 -23.72 -26.83 -4.24
N LEU A 487 -23.72 -26.99 -5.56
CA LEU A 487 -22.54 -27.26 -6.38
C LEU A 487 -21.87 -25.96 -6.85
N VAL A 488 -22.68 -24.94 -7.12
CA VAL A 488 -22.27 -23.58 -7.46
C VAL A 488 -23.27 -22.61 -6.83
N VAL A 489 -22.80 -21.51 -6.28
CA VAL A 489 -23.65 -20.35 -5.96
C VAL A 489 -23.34 -19.26 -6.98
N VAL A 490 -24.39 -18.69 -7.58
CA VAL A 490 -24.32 -17.65 -8.60
C VAL A 490 -24.96 -16.38 -8.05
N LEU A 491 -24.25 -15.26 -8.19
CA LEU A 491 -24.77 -13.94 -7.85
C LEU A 491 -25.15 -13.19 -9.12
N LEU A 492 -26.40 -12.71 -9.15
CA LEU A 492 -26.97 -11.92 -10.23
C LEU A 492 -27.24 -10.50 -9.75
N ARG A 493 -27.22 -9.54 -10.68
CA ARG A 493 -27.73 -8.18 -10.47
C ARG A 493 -28.62 -7.77 -11.63
N ALA A 494 -29.75 -7.15 -11.31
CA ALA A 494 -30.61 -6.54 -12.32
C ALA A 494 -29.93 -5.29 -12.91
N HIS A 495 -29.76 -5.25 -14.23
CA HIS A 495 -29.14 -4.14 -14.95
C HIS A 495 -29.73 -4.02 -16.36
N GLU A 496 -30.26 -2.85 -16.73
CA GLU A 496 -30.80 -2.58 -18.08
C GLU A 496 -31.77 -3.64 -18.64
N GLY A 497 -32.62 -4.21 -17.79
CA GLY A 497 -33.59 -5.23 -18.19
C GLY A 497 -33.02 -6.64 -18.36
N VAL A 498 -31.75 -6.87 -18.03
CA VAL A 498 -31.11 -8.18 -17.98
C VAL A 498 -30.67 -8.55 -16.55
N GLN A 499 -30.52 -9.85 -16.29
CA GLN A 499 -29.80 -10.34 -15.13
C GLN A 499 -28.33 -10.48 -15.52
N LEU A 500 -27.48 -9.66 -14.93
CA LEU A 500 -26.03 -9.72 -15.11
C LEU A 500 -25.44 -10.67 -14.06
N LEU A 501 -24.71 -11.69 -14.49
CA LEU A 501 -23.91 -12.54 -13.61
C LEU A 501 -22.75 -11.71 -13.06
N MET A 502 -22.87 -11.37 -11.77
CA MET A 502 -21.86 -10.61 -11.04
C MET A 502 -20.72 -11.50 -10.58
N ASP A 503 -21.04 -12.66 -10.02
CA ASP A 503 -20.03 -13.58 -9.52
C ASP A 503 -20.55 -15.02 -9.47
N LEU A 504 -19.65 -15.97 -9.30
CA LEU A 504 -19.99 -17.33 -8.95
C LEU A 504 -18.88 -17.99 -8.13
N VAL A 505 -19.26 -18.92 -7.26
CA VAL A 505 -18.32 -19.71 -6.45
C VAL A 505 -18.68 -21.20 -6.53
N GLY A 506 -17.67 -22.02 -6.80
CA GLY A 506 -17.78 -23.48 -6.95
C GLY A 506 -16.67 -24.03 -7.84
N ALA A 507 -16.62 -25.35 -7.99
CA ALA A 507 -15.60 -25.97 -8.84
C ALA A 507 -15.79 -25.57 -10.33
N PRO A 508 -14.74 -25.10 -11.03
CA PRO A 508 -14.83 -24.62 -12.42
C PRO A 508 -15.45 -25.62 -13.41
N GLN A 509 -15.24 -26.92 -13.17
CA GLN A 509 -15.84 -28.01 -13.94
C GLN A 509 -17.39 -27.99 -13.95
N HIS A 510 -18.03 -27.31 -13.01
CA HIS A 510 -19.49 -27.19 -12.91
C HIS A 510 -20.03 -25.88 -13.50
N PHE A 511 -19.17 -24.94 -13.93
CA PHE A 511 -19.59 -23.60 -14.32
C PHE A 511 -20.53 -23.58 -15.52
N SER A 512 -20.17 -24.24 -16.63
CA SER A 512 -21.02 -24.29 -17.82
C SER A 512 -22.39 -24.92 -17.54
N ALA A 513 -22.42 -26.01 -16.76
CA ALA A 513 -23.68 -26.66 -16.34
C ALA A 513 -24.52 -25.76 -15.43
N ALA A 514 -23.89 -25.03 -14.50
CA ALA A 514 -24.56 -24.10 -13.62
C ALA A 514 -25.14 -22.89 -14.37
N VAL A 515 -24.40 -22.32 -15.32
CA VAL A 515 -24.88 -21.24 -16.19
C VAL A 515 -26.06 -21.72 -17.05
N ALA A 516 -26.00 -22.93 -17.59
CA ALA A 516 -27.11 -23.53 -18.33
C ALA A 516 -28.38 -23.69 -17.46
N ALA A 517 -28.21 -24.16 -16.22
CA ALA A 517 -29.31 -24.30 -15.27
C ALA A 517 -29.92 -22.94 -14.91
N VAL A 518 -29.09 -21.93 -14.62
CA VAL A 518 -29.54 -20.56 -14.32
C VAL A 518 -30.23 -19.92 -15.53
N ARG A 519 -29.71 -20.10 -16.75
CA ARG A 519 -30.36 -19.61 -17.97
C ARG A 519 -31.76 -20.19 -18.14
N THR A 520 -31.89 -21.51 -17.96
CA THR A 520 -33.19 -22.22 -18.04
C THR A 520 -34.16 -21.73 -16.96
N PHE A 521 -33.66 -21.54 -15.73
CA PHE A 521 -34.44 -20.99 -14.63
C PHE A 521 -34.97 -19.58 -14.94
N LEU A 522 -34.10 -18.67 -15.41
CA LEU A 522 -34.46 -17.30 -15.76
C LEU A 522 -35.38 -17.21 -16.99
N ALA A 523 -35.25 -18.13 -17.95
CA ALA A 523 -36.15 -18.19 -19.10
C ALA A 523 -37.61 -18.41 -18.68
N ARG A 524 -37.85 -19.23 -17.64
CA ARG A 524 -39.20 -19.44 -17.09
C ARG A 524 -39.78 -18.18 -16.45
N GLU A 525 -38.92 -17.29 -15.97
CA GLU A 525 -39.27 -15.98 -15.44
C GLU A 525 -39.30 -14.88 -16.53
N SER A 526 -39.12 -15.24 -17.81
CA SER A 526 -38.98 -14.30 -18.93
C SER A 526 -37.85 -13.28 -18.75
N GLN A 527 -36.77 -13.68 -18.08
CA GLN A 527 -35.59 -12.86 -17.85
C GLN A 527 -34.43 -13.27 -18.77
N LEU A 528 -33.67 -12.27 -19.17
CA LEU A 528 -32.47 -12.39 -19.99
C LEU A 528 -31.23 -12.56 -19.09
N LEU A 529 -30.22 -13.30 -19.55
CA LEU A 529 -28.99 -13.53 -18.80
C LEU A 529 -27.81 -13.05 -19.61
N ARG A 530 -26.88 -12.33 -18.96
CA ARG A 530 -25.56 -12.01 -19.51
C ARG A 530 -24.49 -12.22 -18.45
N CYS A 531 -23.25 -12.40 -18.90
CA CYS A 531 -22.09 -12.50 -18.03
C CYS A 531 -20.96 -11.67 -18.62
N ARG A 532 -20.14 -11.04 -17.76
CA ARG A 532 -18.87 -10.44 -18.18
C ARG A 532 -17.73 -11.16 -17.48
N VAL A 533 -16.73 -11.54 -18.26
CA VAL A 533 -15.57 -12.28 -17.78
C VAL A 533 -14.34 -11.93 -18.62
N THR A 534 -13.15 -12.11 -18.05
CA THR A 534 -11.91 -12.06 -18.82
C THR A 534 -11.92 -13.01 -20.01
N GLN A 535 -11.47 -12.54 -21.17
CA GLN A 535 -11.55 -13.23 -22.44
C GLN A 535 -10.89 -14.61 -22.39
N ALA A 536 -9.72 -14.71 -21.73
CA ALA A 536 -9.02 -15.97 -21.57
C ALA A 536 -9.81 -17.03 -20.79
N GLN A 537 -10.78 -16.61 -19.95
CA GLN A 537 -11.60 -17.49 -19.11
C GLN A 537 -13.01 -17.71 -19.68
N ALA A 538 -13.38 -17.05 -20.78
CA ALA A 538 -14.73 -17.06 -21.33
C ALA A 538 -15.26 -18.47 -21.68
N SER A 539 -14.38 -19.42 -22.01
CA SER A 539 -14.77 -20.79 -22.32
C SER A 539 -15.38 -21.53 -21.12
N LEU A 540 -15.05 -21.13 -19.89
CA LEU A 540 -15.61 -21.75 -18.67
C LEU A 540 -17.11 -21.43 -18.48
N LEU A 541 -17.58 -20.33 -19.08
CA LEU A 541 -18.94 -19.83 -18.92
C LEU A 541 -19.74 -19.86 -20.23
N SER A 542 -19.09 -20.14 -21.36
CA SER A 542 -19.77 -20.22 -22.66
C SER A 542 -20.70 -21.43 -22.76
N LEU A 543 -21.83 -21.23 -23.43
CA LEU A 543 -22.78 -22.29 -23.79
C LEU A 543 -22.85 -22.47 -25.32
N PRO A 544 -23.24 -23.66 -25.81
CA PRO A 544 -23.61 -23.81 -27.22
C PRO A 544 -24.65 -22.77 -27.64
N GLY A 545 -24.38 -22.02 -28.71
CA GLY A 545 -25.27 -20.95 -29.19
C GLY A 545 -25.15 -19.61 -28.46
N SER A 546 -24.35 -19.51 -27.39
CA SER A 546 -24.06 -18.22 -26.76
C SER A 546 -23.18 -17.36 -27.66
N ARG A 547 -23.36 -16.04 -27.58
CA ARG A 547 -22.60 -15.07 -28.37
C ARG A 547 -21.65 -14.30 -27.47
N GLN A 548 -20.38 -14.23 -27.84
CA GLN A 548 -19.41 -13.37 -27.18
C GLN A 548 -19.32 -12.01 -27.88
N VAL A 549 -19.26 -10.95 -27.09
CA VAL A 549 -19.14 -9.56 -27.54
C VAL A 549 -17.95 -8.93 -26.81
N ASP A 550 -17.02 -8.34 -27.56
CA ASP A 550 -15.93 -7.55 -26.99
C ASP A 550 -16.47 -6.25 -26.40
N LEU A 551 -16.16 -5.98 -25.13
CA LEU A 551 -16.58 -4.77 -24.43
C LEU A 551 -15.65 -3.58 -24.65
N GLY A 552 -14.47 -3.78 -25.26
CA GLY A 552 -13.44 -2.76 -25.39
C GLY A 552 -12.85 -2.33 -24.04
N ILE A 553 -12.89 -3.22 -23.05
CA ILE A 553 -12.35 -3.02 -21.71
C ILE A 553 -11.13 -3.94 -21.57
N GLU A 554 -9.97 -3.35 -21.57
CA GLU A 554 -8.69 -4.06 -21.47
C GLU A 554 -8.27 -4.16 -20.00
N ILE A 555 -7.59 -5.25 -19.65
CA ILE A 555 -7.02 -5.48 -18.32
C ILE A 555 -5.56 -5.03 -18.34
N PRO A 556 -5.23 -3.91 -17.65
CA PRO A 556 -3.87 -3.44 -17.56
C PRO A 556 -3.06 -4.25 -16.54
N CYS A 557 -1.75 -4.31 -16.74
CA CYS A 557 -0.79 -4.63 -15.68
C CYS A 557 0.23 -3.49 -15.54
N ASN A 558 0.74 -3.33 -14.32
CA ASN A 558 1.83 -2.40 -14.03
C ASN A 558 3.15 -2.85 -14.67
N ILE A 559 3.84 -1.93 -15.36
CA ILE A 559 5.21 -2.12 -15.85
C ILE A 559 6.16 -0.98 -15.39
N TRP A 560 5.69 -0.10 -14.50
CA TRP A 560 6.43 1.05 -13.98
C TRP A 560 7.41 0.66 -12.86
N THR A 561 6.94 -0.17 -11.92
CA THR A 561 7.76 -0.75 -10.85
C THR A 561 8.09 -2.21 -11.17
N ARG A 562 9.11 -2.76 -10.52
CA ARG A 562 9.46 -4.18 -10.70
C ARG A 562 8.39 -5.05 -10.08
N GLY A 563 7.96 -6.06 -10.83
CA GLY A 563 6.91 -7.00 -10.46
C GLY A 563 6.85 -8.16 -11.45
N PRO A 564 5.85 -9.05 -11.31
CA PRO A 564 5.57 -10.08 -12.31
C PRO A 564 5.41 -9.49 -13.71
N ASP A 565 6.05 -10.11 -14.70
CA ASP A 565 6.05 -9.59 -16.06
C ASP A 565 4.73 -9.83 -16.81
N THR A 566 4.48 -9.05 -17.86
CA THR A 566 3.27 -9.13 -18.68
C THR A 566 3.07 -10.50 -19.31
N ALA A 567 4.15 -11.24 -19.62
CA ALA A 567 4.05 -12.55 -20.24
C ALA A 567 3.46 -13.58 -19.27
N THR A 568 3.91 -13.55 -18.01
CA THR A 568 3.42 -14.38 -16.91
C THR A 568 1.95 -14.10 -16.60
N LEU A 569 1.54 -12.83 -16.65
CA LEU A 569 0.19 -12.39 -16.31
C LEU A 569 -0.83 -12.57 -17.44
N ARG A 570 -0.38 -12.83 -18.67
CA ARG A 570 -1.24 -12.86 -19.86
C ARG A 570 -2.32 -13.93 -19.75
N GLY A 571 -3.58 -13.51 -19.80
CA GLY A 571 -4.73 -14.41 -19.69
C GLY A 571 -4.88 -15.13 -18.35
N ALA A 572 -4.12 -14.75 -17.31
CA ALA A 572 -4.10 -15.47 -16.05
C ALA A 572 -5.24 -15.05 -15.10
N TRP A 573 -5.78 -13.84 -15.27
CA TRP A 573 -6.81 -13.29 -14.39
C TRP A 573 -8.16 -13.97 -14.58
N TRP A 574 -8.74 -14.46 -13.49
CA TRP A 574 -10.18 -14.70 -13.37
C TRP A 574 -10.83 -13.46 -12.78
N LEU A 575 -11.54 -12.70 -13.63
CA LEU A 575 -12.31 -11.54 -13.21
C LEU A 575 -13.72 -11.63 -13.80
N THR A 576 -14.71 -11.21 -13.02
CA THR A 576 -16.13 -11.21 -13.39
C THR A 576 -16.69 -9.79 -13.33
N ALA A 577 -17.97 -9.59 -13.70
CA ALA A 577 -18.63 -8.29 -13.59
C ALA A 577 -18.62 -7.73 -12.16
N GLY A 578 -18.61 -8.60 -11.13
CA GLY A 578 -18.50 -8.23 -9.72
C GLY A 578 -17.18 -7.55 -9.36
N ASP A 579 -16.10 -7.88 -10.06
CA ASP A 579 -14.83 -7.14 -9.90
C ASP A 579 -14.98 -5.71 -10.41
N MET A 580 -15.78 -5.47 -11.45
CA MET A 580 -16.00 -4.14 -12.03
C MET A 580 -16.99 -3.26 -11.26
N ASP A 581 -17.72 -3.82 -10.31
CA ASP A 581 -18.87 -3.20 -9.65
C ASP A 581 -18.50 -2.11 -8.61
N PHE A 582 -17.45 -1.35 -8.91
CA PHE A 582 -17.02 -0.11 -8.24
C PHE A 582 -17.32 1.12 -9.11
N LEU A 583 -17.79 0.87 -10.35
CA LEU A 583 -18.12 1.84 -11.40
C LEU A 583 -19.56 2.33 -11.31
#